data_AF-A0A5B0C4H2-F1
#
_entry.id   AF-A0A5B0C4H2-F1
#
_cell.length_a   1.000
_cell.length_b   1.000
_cell.length_c   1.000
_cell.angle_alpha   90.00
_cell.angle_beta   90.00
_cell.angle_gamma   90.00
#
_symmetry.space_group_name_H-M   'P 1'
#
loop_
_entity.id
_entity.type
_entity.pdbx_description
1 polymer ?
#
loop_
_entity_poly.entity_id
_entity_poly.type
_entity_poly.pdbx_seq_one_letter_code
_entity_poly.pdbx_strand_id
1 'polypeptide(L)'
;MSTQLKEPKINALLYKKIEDYISKSGDKVTEEDKKSFVTTLLSGRSVDLSGVTAIRGFIYQYYVATKYLVEMLFSEKAWWDKVIFEILDDIALYGDKNIRFIQAKTKRDSDVVNHLKLGEMHERIKKKGSWLDKLFLLNLHIFDLNNNVPKRDDAFFDDYDLQFELAINTQYNKDIAVYEKDDDFYSEIDEKEYQKLIKSMDVDNLDWEVEYKGEKFRFSKVGYDDPIKDISWYLKRFRVKRHGHILALRQEIIDNIMSNTTGNMDTFHSYKASIILDMILLEVIKKTCQDSENVSLDTFVFEKNSFRLQFNEWCEMADHSASESATRDNLHEKFTSCFDIIRAEFQNGAWKPNLKQELLTTLTNLQQQLSSDVQSHRDPFAYHRFLHRIFNLNNFSTRLPLDDVDKVRIINALKTFVYCLVFYNETEYTHMESRLSVAKGLDSDQNGKIFSIYNTRKSIDMEWAKKAVRAAVMECSVSEAYSHDFYCFVADVREGKSKKRSRRRTDSIHASVTDASQGDEQQVDMDDIFQGNEITKHLENIQFRPINIVENYFNYLEDDQPESSFQEIDVINDWNLELSDE
;
A
#
# COMPACT_ATOMS: atom_id res chain seq x y z
N MET A 1 -18.37 2.52 0.05
CA MET A 1 -18.69 2.76 -1.39
C MET A 1 -18.38 4.19 -1.88
N SER A 2 -17.34 4.90 -1.37
CA SER A 2 -17.06 6.30 -1.76
C SER A 2 -15.59 6.61 -2.16
N THR A 3 -14.72 5.62 -2.27
CA THR A 3 -13.28 5.80 -2.54
C THR A 3 -12.95 5.87 -4.03
N GLN A 4 -13.63 5.10 -4.89
CA GLN A 4 -13.31 5.00 -6.32
C GLN A 4 -13.68 6.25 -7.16
N LEU A 5 -14.55 7.13 -6.68
CA LEU A 5 -14.97 8.35 -7.38
C LEU A 5 -14.10 9.59 -7.05
N LYS A 6 -13.18 9.52 -6.08
CA LYS A 6 -12.31 10.64 -5.66
C LYS A 6 -10.96 10.64 -6.39
N GLU A 7 -10.40 9.47 -6.71
CA GLU A 7 -9.08 9.35 -7.35
C GLU A 7 -8.96 10.02 -8.72
N PRO A 8 -9.94 9.92 -9.66
CA PRO A 8 -9.80 10.53 -10.98
C PRO A 8 -9.73 12.07 -10.91
N LYS A 9 -10.42 12.68 -9.94
CA LYS A 9 -10.41 14.13 -9.74
C LYS A 9 -9.11 14.62 -9.13
N ILE A 10 -8.60 13.93 -8.11
CA ILE A 10 -7.30 14.27 -7.49
C ILE A 10 -6.17 14.12 -8.51
N ASN A 11 -6.20 13.06 -9.33
CA ASN A 11 -5.27 12.88 -10.45
C ASN A 11 -5.25 14.11 -11.36
N ALA A 12 -6.40 14.50 -11.92
CA ALA A 12 -6.49 15.63 -12.85
C ALA A 12 -5.97 16.95 -12.23
N LEU A 13 -6.22 17.16 -10.94
CA LEU A 13 -5.77 18.35 -10.21
C LEU A 13 -4.25 18.34 -9.97
N LEU A 14 -3.68 17.18 -9.62
CA LEU A 14 -2.22 17.03 -9.52
C LEU A 14 -1.55 17.28 -10.86
N TYR A 15 -2.08 16.73 -11.95
CA TYR A 15 -1.59 16.99 -13.30
C TYR A 15 -1.57 18.48 -13.64
N LYS A 16 -2.67 19.18 -13.38
CA LYS A 16 -2.77 20.64 -13.58
C LYS A 16 -1.73 21.40 -12.74
N LYS A 17 -1.60 21.09 -11.45
CA LYS A 17 -0.58 21.72 -10.60
C LYS A 17 0.84 21.49 -11.13
N ILE A 18 1.17 20.26 -11.51
CA ILE A 18 2.48 19.93 -12.09
C ILE A 18 2.72 20.77 -13.36
N GLU A 19 1.72 20.91 -14.23
CA GLU A 19 1.80 21.74 -15.43
C GLU A 19 2.01 23.23 -15.10
N ASP A 20 1.35 23.74 -14.06
CA ASP A 20 1.57 25.10 -13.57
C ASP A 20 3.01 25.29 -13.04
N TYR A 21 3.57 24.31 -12.32
CA TYR A 21 4.96 24.35 -11.85
C TYR A 21 5.98 24.22 -13.00
N ILE A 22 5.71 23.36 -13.98
CA ILE A 22 6.56 23.17 -15.17
C ILE A 22 6.55 24.43 -16.04
N SER A 23 5.37 25.00 -16.30
CA SER A 23 5.23 26.23 -17.11
C SER A 23 5.94 27.42 -16.46
N LYS A 24 5.89 27.54 -15.12
CA LYS A 24 6.59 28.60 -14.37
C LYS A 24 8.11 28.44 -14.38
N SER A 25 8.62 27.21 -14.42
CA SER A 25 10.06 26.89 -14.39
C SER A 25 10.70 26.88 -15.78
N GLY A 26 9.94 26.53 -16.83
CA GLY A 26 10.44 26.38 -18.20
C GLY A 26 11.15 25.04 -18.46
N ASP A 27 11.03 24.08 -17.55
CA ASP A 27 11.58 22.73 -17.71
C ASP A 27 10.79 21.93 -18.76
N LYS A 28 11.45 20.97 -19.44
CA LYS A 28 10.77 19.99 -20.31
C LYS A 28 10.63 18.68 -19.55
N VAL A 29 9.40 18.24 -19.35
CA VAL A 29 9.06 17.00 -18.63
C VAL A 29 8.18 16.13 -19.53
N THR A 30 8.41 14.82 -19.55
CA THR A 30 7.59 13.89 -20.33
C THR A 30 6.26 13.58 -19.64
N GLU A 31 5.25 13.14 -20.39
CA GLU A 31 3.98 12.68 -19.80
C GLU A 31 4.16 11.42 -18.93
N GLU A 32 5.15 10.60 -19.25
CA GLU A 32 5.52 9.40 -18.47
C GLU A 32 6.08 9.79 -17.10
N ASP A 33 6.94 10.80 -17.02
CA ASP A 33 7.45 11.35 -15.77
C ASP A 33 6.32 11.92 -14.90
N LYS A 34 5.38 12.67 -15.51
CA LYS A 34 4.21 13.21 -14.81
C LYS A 34 3.31 12.08 -14.28
N LYS A 35 3.04 11.05 -15.09
CA LYS A 35 2.21 9.91 -14.69
C LYS A 35 2.85 9.09 -13.59
N SER A 36 4.14 8.79 -13.74
CA SER A 36 4.93 8.12 -12.71
C SER A 36 4.89 8.92 -11.41
N PHE A 37 5.08 10.25 -11.48
CA PHE A 37 4.97 11.13 -10.33
C PHE A 37 3.60 11.05 -9.64
N VAL A 38 2.50 11.27 -10.37
CA VAL A 38 1.15 11.28 -9.79
C VAL A 38 0.84 9.94 -9.13
N THR A 39 1.19 8.85 -9.80
CA THR A 39 1.01 7.49 -9.27
C THR A 39 1.83 7.26 -8.01
N THR A 40 3.08 7.72 -7.98
CA THR A 40 3.99 7.52 -6.86
C THR A 40 3.55 8.36 -5.65
N LEU A 41 3.15 9.60 -5.89
CA LEU A 41 2.66 10.51 -4.86
C LEU A 41 1.36 10.00 -4.22
N LEU A 42 0.41 9.51 -5.03
CA LEU A 42 -0.85 8.93 -4.56
C LEU A 42 -0.70 7.52 -3.98
N SER A 43 0.44 6.87 -4.18
CA SER A 43 0.77 5.63 -3.48
C SER A 43 1.66 5.85 -2.26
N GLY A 44 1.99 7.11 -1.93
CA GLY A 44 2.88 7.49 -0.81
C GLY A 44 4.35 7.10 -1.00
N ARG A 45 4.72 6.49 -2.13
CA ARG A 45 6.07 5.97 -2.36
C ARG A 45 7.08 7.11 -2.56
N SER A 46 8.34 6.87 -2.22
CA SER A 46 9.43 7.82 -2.51
C SER A 46 9.70 7.88 -4.00
N VAL A 47 9.85 9.08 -4.56
CA VAL A 47 10.18 9.27 -5.97
C VAL A 47 11.67 9.58 -6.13
N ASP A 48 12.40 8.74 -6.87
CA ASP A 48 13.67 9.16 -7.46
C ASP A 48 13.41 9.72 -8.86
N LEU A 49 13.14 11.02 -8.92
CA LEU A 49 12.91 11.70 -10.19
C LEU A 49 14.23 12.19 -10.77
N SER A 50 15.06 11.34 -11.35
CA SER A 50 16.29 11.77 -12.01
C SER A 50 16.01 12.85 -13.08
N GLY A 51 16.41 14.11 -12.83
CA GLY A 51 16.48 15.17 -13.86
C GLY A 51 15.42 16.28 -13.86
N VAL A 52 14.38 16.24 -13.01
CA VAL A 52 13.29 17.25 -13.04
C VAL A 52 13.25 18.09 -11.76
N THR A 53 13.78 19.33 -11.80
CA THR A 53 13.94 20.17 -10.58
C THR A 53 12.61 20.70 -10.05
N ALA A 54 11.69 21.12 -10.92
CA ALA A 54 10.40 21.69 -10.49
C ALA A 54 9.52 20.67 -9.76
N ILE A 55 9.40 19.45 -10.28
CA ILE A 55 8.61 18.38 -9.65
C ILE A 55 9.25 17.94 -8.32
N ARG A 56 10.58 17.85 -8.26
CA ARG A 56 11.30 17.59 -6.99
C ARG A 56 11.01 18.66 -5.94
N GLY A 57 10.99 19.92 -6.34
CA GLY A 57 10.66 21.04 -5.45
C GLY A 57 9.28 20.91 -4.82
N PHE A 58 8.31 20.52 -5.63
CA PHE A 58 6.95 20.25 -5.17
C PHE A 58 6.88 19.06 -4.17
N ILE A 59 7.57 17.95 -4.45
CA ILE A 59 7.61 16.81 -3.51
C ILE A 59 8.27 17.20 -2.19
N TYR A 60 9.41 17.87 -2.29
CA TYR A 60 10.18 18.25 -1.11
C TYR A 60 9.38 19.16 -0.18
N GLN A 61 8.58 20.07 -0.74
CA GLN A 61 7.65 20.90 0.03
C GLN A 61 6.69 20.04 0.87
N TYR A 62 6.13 18.95 0.31
CA TYR A 62 5.26 18.04 1.06
C TYR A 62 5.99 17.29 2.19
N TYR A 63 7.23 16.84 1.96
CA TYR A 63 8.01 16.21 3.02
C TYR A 63 8.39 17.20 4.12
N VAL A 64 8.75 18.44 3.78
CA VAL A 64 9.03 19.49 4.77
C VAL A 64 7.78 19.79 5.60
N ALA A 65 6.61 19.92 4.98
CA ALA A 65 5.36 20.10 5.73
C ALA A 65 5.04 18.89 6.61
N THR A 66 5.22 17.69 6.09
CA THR A 66 4.99 16.45 6.83
C THR A 66 5.93 16.34 8.03
N LYS A 67 7.19 16.74 7.89
CA LYS A 67 8.11 16.84 9.02
C LYS A 67 7.56 17.78 10.10
N TYR A 68 7.09 18.97 9.73
CA TYR A 68 6.52 19.90 10.70
C TYR A 68 5.21 19.43 11.33
N LEU A 69 4.39 18.65 10.61
CA LEU A 69 3.21 17.98 11.16
C LEU A 69 3.59 16.92 12.20
N VAL A 70 4.60 16.10 11.92
CA VAL A 70 5.10 15.08 12.85
C VAL A 70 5.76 15.73 14.06
N GLU A 71 6.59 16.76 13.86
CA GLU A 71 7.17 17.56 14.94
C GLU A 71 6.11 18.25 15.79
N MET A 72 5.03 18.79 15.20
CA MET A 72 3.89 19.36 15.93
C MET A 72 3.33 18.40 16.97
N LEU A 73 3.34 17.10 16.67
CA LEU A 73 2.88 16.05 17.55
C LEU A 73 3.93 15.65 18.60
N PHE A 74 5.19 15.47 18.21
CA PHE A 74 6.15 14.74 19.04
C PHE A 74 7.33 15.56 19.55
N SER A 75 7.64 16.70 18.93
CA SER A 75 8.77 17.51 19.35
C SER A 75 8.40 18.38 20.55
N GLU A 76 9.21 18.32 21.61
CA GLU A 76 9.10 19.24 22.75
C GLU A 76 9.39 20.69 22.35
N LYS A 77 10.13 20.90 21.25
CA LYS A 77 10.45 22.23 20.72
C LYS A 77 9.32 22.81 19.85
N ALA A 78 8.30 22.02 19.52
CA ALA A 78 7.19 22.48 18.71
C ALA A 78 6.23 23.37 19.52
N TRP A 79 6.38 24.68 19.36
CA TRP A 79 5.50 25.68 19.96
C TRP A 79 4.22 25.92 19.17
N TRP A 80 4.13 25.43 17.93
CA TRP A 80 2.98 25.62 17.06
C TRP A 80 1.90 24.56 17.32
N ASP A 81 0.65 24.96 17.10
CA ASP A 81 -0.53 24.10 17.17
C ASP A 81 -1.24 23.98 15.82
N LYS A 82 -0.79 24.71 14.80
CA LYS A 82 -1.29 24.59 13.43
C LYS A 82 -0.16 24.59 12.41
N VAL A 83 -0.31 23.76 11.39
CA VAL A 83 0.48 23.82 10.14
C VAL A 83 -0.46 24.20 9.01
N ILE A 84 -0.12 25.26 8.28
CA ILE A 84 -0.91 25.83 7.19
C ILE A 84 -0.12 25.66 5.90
N PHE A 85 -0.77 25.19 4.83
CA PHE A 85 -0.09 24.88 3.57
C PHE A 85 -0.68 25.67 2.40
N GLU A 86 0.16 26.20 1.50
CA GLU A 86 -0.28 26.87 0.26
C GLU A 86 -1.20 28.10 0.45
N ILE A 87 -1.22 28.74 1.61
CA ILE A 87 -1.86 30.05 1.81
C ILE A 87 -0.78 31.13 1.73
N LEU A 88 -0.62 31.75 0.55
CA LEU A 88 0.38 32.78 0.20
C LEU A 88 1.84 32.28 0.19
N ASP A 89 2.22 31.45 1.16
CA ASP A 89 3.52 30.78 1.28
C ASP A 89 3.48 29.28 0.99
N ASP A 90 4.65 28.66 0.93
CA ASP A 90 4.76 27.21 0.80
C ASP A 90 4.20 26.51 2.07
N ILE A 91 4.62 26.95 3.26
CA ILE A 91 4.20 26.43 4.57
C ILE A 91 4.24 27.56 5.61
N ALA A 92 3.24 27.63 6.51
CA ALA A 92 3.28 28.48 7.69
C ALA A 92 2.98 27.67 8.97
N LEU A 93 3.74 27.92 10.03
CA LEU A 93 3.49 27.37 11.36
C LEU A 93 2.87 28.47 12.21
N TYR A 94 1.76 28.15 12.87
CA TYR A 94 1.03 29.09 13.72
C TYR A 94 0.89 28.55 15.13
N GLY A 95 1.07 29.45 16.09
CA GLY A 95 0.76 29.27 17.50
C GLY A 95 0.37 30.62 18.10
N ASP A 96 -0.19 30.62 19.31
CA ASP A 96 -0.86 31.78 19.95
C ASP A 96 -0.34 33.17 19.55
N LYS A 97 0.97 33.43 19.75
CA LYS A 97 1.63 34.70 19.38
C LYS A 97 2.82 34.56 18.45
N ASN A 98 3.03 33.40 17.84
CA ASN A 98 4.20 33.14 17.02
C ASN A 98 3.76 32.65 15.65
N ILE A 99 4.38 33.18 14.60
CA ILE A 99 4.14 32.73 13.23
C ILE A 99 5.49 32.50 12.55
N ARG A 100 5.66 31.33 11.95
CA ARG A 100 6.83 31.02 11.13
C ARG A 100 6.41 30.80 9.69
N PHE A 101 6.90 31.66 8.82
CA PHE A 101 6.79 31.54 7.37
C PHE A 101 7.94 30.71 6.83
N ILE A 102 7.64 29.69 6.04
CA ILE A 102 8.63 28.74 5.53
C ILE A 102 8.49 28.64 4.01
N GLN A 103 9.59 28.92 3.32
CA GLN A 103 9.72 28.73 1.89
C GLN A 103 10.61 27.51 1.62
N ALA A 104 10.05 26.47 0.99
CA ALA A 104 10.80 25.27 0.63
C ALA A 104 11.46 25.45 -0.74
N LYS A 105 12.77 25.22 -0.83
CA LYS A 105 13.53 25.35 -2.08
C LYS A 105 14.46 24.16 -2.26
N THR A 106 14.37 23.55 -3.44
CA THR A 106 15.23 22.43 -3.81
C THR A 106 16.17 22.80 -4.94
N LYS A 107 17.34 22.19 -4.90
CA LYS A 107 18.23 22.06 -6.05
C LYS A 107 18.34 20.61 -6.49
N ARG A 108 18.86 20.41 -7.69
CA ARG A 108 19.09 19.09 -8.26
C ARG A 108 20.07 18.28 -7.40
N ASP A 109 19.59 17.21 -6.80
CA ASP A 109 20.42 16.11 -6.29
C ASP A 109 21.22 15.53 -7.48
N SER A 110 22.53 15.74 -7.48
CA SER A 110 23.49 15.22 -8.45
C SER A 110 24.84 15.03 -7.76
N ASP A 111 25.74 14.24 -8.35
CA ASP A 111 27.10 14.03 -7.84
C ASP A 111 27.98 15.31 -7.87
N VAL A 112 27.46 16.41 -8.43
CA VAL A 112 28.11 17.72 -8.42
C VAL A 112 27.74 18.48 -7.16
N VAL A 113 28.73 19.17 -6.59
CA VAL A 113 28.61 20.09 -5.45
C VAL A 113 27.35 20.95 -5.51
N ASN A 114 26.34 20.56 -4.71
CA ASN A 114 25.03 21.19 -4.66
C ASN A 114 24.95 22.10 -3.42
N HIS A 115 25.52 23.30 -3.52
CA HIS A 115 25.48 24.32 -2.46
C HIS A 115 24.51 25.44 -2.80
N LEU A 116 23.75 25.94 -1.82
CA LEU A 116 23.04 27.21 -1.93
C LEU A 116 24.06 28.36 -1.99
N LYS A 117 23.94 29.23 -3.00
CA LYS A 117 24.75 30.44 -3.15
C LYS A 117 23.96 31.65 -2.67
N LEU A 118 24.67 32.63 -2.11
CA LEU A 118 24.06 33.87 -1.62
C LEU A 118 23.17 34.56 -2.66
N GLY A 119 23.64 34.63 -3.91
CA GLY A 119 22.90 35.22 -5.03
C GLY A 119 21.49 34.64 -5.19
N GLU A 120 21.32 33.33 -5.05
CA GLU A 120 20.05 32.66 -5.32
C GLU A 120 18.95 33.04 -4.33
N MET A 121 19.31 33.54 -3.15
CA MET A 121 18.34 34.02 -2.17
C MET A 121 17.75 35.39 -2.55
N HIS A 122 18.55 36.27 -3.16
CA HIS A 122 18.20 37.68 -3.39
C HIS A 122 18.15 38.10 -4.87
N GLU A 123 18.48 37.21 -5.81
CA GLU A 123 18.51 37.55 -7.24
C GLU A 123 17.09 37.77 -7.77
N ARG A 124 16.89 38.91 -8.43
CA ARG A 124 15.60 39.35 -9.01
C ARG A 124 15.67 39.20 -10.52
N ILE A 125 15.19 38.08 -11.04
CA ILE A 125 15.25 37.74 -12.47
C ILE A 125 13.86 37.93 -13.11
N LYS A 126 13.80 38.52 -14.32
CA LYS A 126 12.57 38.63 -15.14
C LYS A 126 11.37 39.30 -14.42
N LYS A 127 11.61 40.39 -13.66
CA LYS A 127 10.57 41.10 -12.88
C LYS A 127 9.83 40.21 -11.86
N LYS A 128 10.49 39.15 -11.39
CA LYS A 128 10.02 38.32 -10.28
C LYS A 128 10.80 38.72 -9.03
N GLY A 129 10.10 38.78 -7.89
CA GLY A 129 10.74 38.88 -6.59
C GLY A 129 11.68 37.69 -6.34
N SER A 130 12.75 37.93 -5.60
CA SER A 130 13.66 36.88 -5.14
C SER A 130 12.98 35.94 -4.14
N TRP A 131 13.68 34.90 -3.69
CA TRP A 131 13.15 34.01 -2.65
C TRP A 131 12.90 34.76 -1.34
N LEU A 132 13.81 35.67 -0.97
CA LEU A 132 13.65 36.49 0.23
C LEU A 132 12.58 37.56 0.06
N ASP A 133 12.43 38.17 -1.12
CA ASP A 133 11.35 39.15 -1.34
C ASP A 133 9.97 38.52 -1.15
N LYS A 134 9.80 37.28 -1.61
CA LYS A 134 8.55 36.53 -1.38
C LYS A 134 8.33 36.26 0.10
N LEU A 135 9.32 35.64 0.75
CA LEU A 135 9.24 35.26 2.15
C LEU A 135 9.01 36.46 3.08
N PHE A 136 9.66 37.58 2.83
CA PHE A 136 9.59 38.77 3.70
C PHE A 136 8.41 39.67 3.40
N LEU A 137 8.02 39.86 2.13
CA LEU A 137 7.01 40.86 1.78
C LEU A 137 5.62 40.28 1.56
N LEU A 138 5.50 39.10 0.94
CA LEU A 138 4.22 38.59 0.45
C LEU A 138 3.20 38.32 1.57
N ASN A 139 3.67 37.79 2.69
CA ASN A 139 2.81 37.34 3.80
C ASN A 139 2.41 38.46 4.75
N LEU A 140 2.98 39.65 4.56
CA LEU A 140 2.97 40.73 5.53
C LEU A 140 2.33 42.02 4.99
N HIS A 141 1.95 42.00 3.71
CA HIS A 141 1.29 43.11 3.05
C HIS A 141 -0.14 42.71 2.66
N ILE A 142 -1.11 43.50 3.10
CA ILE A 142 -2.48 43.44 2.64
C ILE A 142 -2.56 44.10 1.26
N PHE A 143 -3.22 43.43 0.33
CA PHE A 143 -3.51 43.99 -0.99
C PHE A 143 -4.67 44.98 -0.91
N ASP A 144 -4.36 46.28 -0.93
CA ASP A 144 -5.38 47.34 -0.94
C ASP A 144 -5.97 47.46 -2.35
N LEU A 145 -7.08 46.77 -2.58
CA LEU A 145 -7.82 46.76 -3.85
C LEU A 145 -8.25 48.16 -4.31
N ASN A 146 -8.40 49.14 -3.41
CA ASN A 146 -8.84 50.48 -3.80
C ASN A 146 -7.70 51.30 -4.40
N ASN A 147 -6.46 51.02 -3.98
CA ASN A 147 -5.28 51.79 -4.38
C ASN A 147 -4.31 50.98 -5.25
N ASN A 148 -4.59 49.68 -5.50
CA ASN A 148 -3.76 48.74 -6.23
C ASN A 148 -2.30 48.70 -5.75
N VAL A 149 -2.11 48.83 -4.44
CA VAL A 149 -0.80 48.78 -3.79
C VAL A 149 -0.80 47.79 -2.63
N PRO A 150 0.30 47.03 -2.43
CA PRO A 150 0.50 46.28 -1.20
C PRO A 150 0.75 47.26 -0.06
N LYS A 151 -0.05 47.18 1.00
CA LYS A 151 0.11 47.96 2.24
C LYS A 151 0.50 47.03 3.36
N ARG A 152 1.53 47.40 4.11
CA ARG A 152 1.95 46.64 5.28
C ARG A 152 0.86 46.66 6.36
N ASP A 153 0.61 45.52 7.00
CA ASP A 153 -0.34 45.41 8.10
C ASP A 153 0.37 45.61 9.45
N ASP A 154 0.60 46.86 9.84
CA ASP A 154 1.35 47.19 11.06
C ASP A 154 0.75 46.56 12.33
N ALA A 155 -0.57 46.43 12.41
CA ALA A 155 -1.24 45.78 13.54
C ALA A 155 -0.85 44.30 13.64
N PHE A 156 -0.87 43.58 12.51
CA PHE A 156 -0.43 42.19 12.47
C PHE A 156 1.04 42.02 12.89
N PHE A 157 1.94 42.93 12.48
CA PHE A 157 3.35 42.86 12.88
C PHE A 157 3.57 43.06 14.38
N ASP A 158 2.76 43.90 15.03
CA ASP A 158 2.93 44.23 16.44
C ASP A 158 2.27 43.18 17.35
N ASP A 159 1.27 42.45 16.83
CA ASP A 159 0.53 41.42 17.56
C ASP A 159 1.25 40.05 17.60
N TYR A 160 2.14 39.77 16.64
CA TYR A 160 2.80 38.47 16.47
C TYR A 160 4.33 38.54 16.44
N ASP A 161 5.00 37.55 17.03
CA ASP A 161 6.42 37.29 16.78
C ASP A 161 6.59 36.49 15.48
N LEU A 162 7.28 37.10 14.51
CA LEU A 162 7.40 36.60 13.15
C LEU A 162 8.77 35.96 12.92
N GLN A 163 8.79 34.75 12.37
CA GLN A 163 9.99 34.01 12.01
C GLN A 163 9.98 33.65 10.53
N PHE A 164 11.15 33.68 9.88
CA PHE A 164 11.28 33.41 8.45
C PHE A 164 12.27 32.29 8.20
N GLU A 165 11.87 31.28 7.44
CA GLU A 165 12.71 30.13 7.16
C GLU A 165 12.81 29.82 5.66
N LEU A 166 14.04 29.61 5.20
CA LEU A 166 14.30 28.98 3.92
C LEU A 166 14.71 27.51 4.15
N ALA A 167 13.81 26.58 3.81
CA ALA A 167 14.05 25.14 3.95
C ALA A 167 14.69 24.57 2.68
N ILE A 168 15.88 23.97 2.80
CA ILE A 168 16.73 23.59 1.65
C ILE A 168 17.32 22.17 1.73
N ASN A 169 17.54 21.57 0.56
CA ASN A 169 18.16 20.24 0.41
C ASN A 169 19.67 20.28 0.08
N THR A 170 20.30 21.46 0.11
CA THR A 170 21.68 21.64 -0.36
C THR A 170 22.71 21.30 0.71
N GLN A 171 23.92 20.95 0.27
CA GLN A 171 25.09 20.72 1.13
C GLN A 171 25.58 22.02 1.78
N TYR A 172 26.29 21.89 2.91
CA TYR A 172 26.86 23.00 3.67
C TYR A 172 27.71 23.93 2.80
N ASN A 173 27.47 25.24 2.94
CA ASN A 173 28.29 26.25 2.30
C ASN A 173 28.66 27.35 3.31
N LYS A 174 29.96 27.55 3.49
CA LYS A 174 30.51 28.58 4.40
C LYS A 174 29.99 29.99 4.12
N ASP A 175 29.66 30.31 2.86
CA ASP A 175 29.21 31.65 2.46
C ASP A 175 27.79 31.98 2.94
N ILE A 176 27.02 30.97 3.35
CA ILE A 176 25.67 31.10 3.90
C ILE A 176 25.57 30.63 5.35
N ALA A 177 26.65 30.10 5.94
CA ALA A 177 26.65 29.50 7.27
C ALA A 177 26.15 30.45 8.36
N VAL A 178 26.37 31.75 8.21
CA VAL A 178 25.84 32.79 9.11
C VAL A 178 24.31 32.83 9.19
N TYR A 179 23.62 32.37 8.14
CA TYR A 179 22.16 32.29 8.09
C TYR A 179 21.65 30.92 8.51
N GLU A 180 22.50 29.91 8.62
CA GLU A 180 22.10 28.55 8.97
C GLU A 180 21.99 28.39 10.47
N LYS A 181 20.78 28.04 10.95
CA LYS A 181 20.49 27.91 12.37
C LYS A 181 19.66 26.65 12.61
N ASP A 182 20.03 25.86 13.62
CA ASP A 182 19.35 24.58 13.86
C ASP A 182 18.07 24.73 14.67
N ASP A 183 18.08 25.48 15.78
CA ASP A 183 16.94 25.60 16.70
C ASP A 183 16.59 27.06 17.05
N ASP A 184 17.58 27.90 17.35
CA ASP A 184 17.34 29.30 17.73
C ASP A 184 17.30 30.25 16.53
N PHE A 185 16.21 31.01 16.39
CA PHE A 185 16.10 32.08 15.39
C PHE A 185 16.87 33.34 15.80
N TYR A 186 16.95 33.59 17.11
CA TYR A 186 17.65 34.73 17.70
C TYR A 186 19.10 34.36 17.96
N SER A 187 19.98 34.81 17.08
CA SER A 187 21.43 34.66 17.26
C SER A 187 22.03 35.97 17.74
N GLU A 188 23.02 35.93 18.63
CA GLU A 188 23.86 37.09 19.00
C GLU A 188 24.80 37.55 17.86
N ILE A 189 24.43 37.28 16.61
CA ILE A 189 25.21 37.62 15.42
C ILE A 189 25.18 39.15 15.24
N ASP A 190 26.36 39.77 15.20
CA ASP A 190 26.51 41.19 14.89
C ASP A 190 25.90 41.46 13.51
N GLU A 191 25.09 42.51 13.40
CA GLU A 191 24.46 42.96 12.16
C GLU A 191 25.48 43.17 11.02
N LYS A 192 26.75 43.41 11.36
CA LYS A 192 27.87 43.45 10.40
C LYS A 192 28.01 42.18 9.56
N GLU A 193 27.68 41.02 10.11
CA GLU A 193 27.78 39.73 9.41
C GLU A 193 26.74 39.61 8.28
N TYR A 194 25.63 40.35 8.36
CA TYR A 194 24.57 40.38 7.35
C TYR A 194 24.79 41.43 6.24
N GLN A 195 25.79 42.29 6.38
CA GLN A 195 25.99 43.47 5.50
C GLN A 195 26.10 43.12 4.02
N LYS A 196 26.67 41.96 3.69
CA LYS A 196 26.78 41.52 2.30
C LYS A 196 25.39 41.32 1.67
N LEU A 197 24.47 40.66 2.38
CA LEU A 197 23.11 40.40 1.90
C LEU A 197 22.25 41.66 1.94
N ILE A 198 22.36 42.48 3.01
CA ILE A 198 21.67 43.77 3.12
C ILE A 198 21.98 44.64 1.90
N LYS A 199 23.27 44.84 1.58
CA LYS A 199 23.69 45.62 0.41
C LYS A 199 23.17 45.05 -0.91
N SER A 200 23.08 43.73 -1.02
CA SER A 200 22.57 43.08 -2.23
C SER A 200 21.06 43.20 -2.38
N MET A 201 20.30 43.21 -1.28
CA MET A 201 18.84 43.38 -1.28
C MET A 201 18.41 44.85 -1.42
N ASP A 202 19.23 45.78 -0.91
CA ASP A 202 18.99 47.23 -0.94
C ASP A 202 19.22 47.88 -2.32
N VAL A 203 19.71 47.12 -3.30
CA VAL A 203 19.83 47.58 -4.69
C VAL A 203 18.45 47.93 -5.25
N ASP A 204 18.33 49.12 -5.86
CA ASP A 204 17.07 49.67 -6.38
C ASP A 204 16.66 49.01 -7.71
N ASN A 205 16.29 47.74 -7.62
CA ASN A 205 15.82 46.92 -8.76
C ASN A 205 14.63 46.02 -8.38
N LEU A 206 13.98 46.25 -7.23
CA LEU A 206 12.75 45.56 -6.87
C LEU A 206 11.59 46.15 -7.68
N ASP A 207 11.16 45.41 -8.69
CA ASP A 207 9.95 45.68 -9.47
C ASP A 207 9.25 44.33 -9.74
N TRP A 208 8.38 43.93 -8.81
CA TRP A 208 7.73 42.62 -8.81
C TRP A 208 6.21 42.76 -8.76
N GLU A 209 5.51 42.11 -9.71
CA GLU A 209 4.05 42.09 -9.78
C GLU A 209 3.47 40.75 -9.27
N VAL A 210 2.41 40.84 -8.47
CA VAL A 210 1.61 39.73 -7.94
C VAL A 210 0.16 39.93 -8.31
N GLU A 211 -0.50 38.88 -8.79
CA GLU A 211 -1.93 38.91 -9.09
C GLU A 211 -2.71 38.41 -7.87
N TYR A 212 -3.69 39.20 -7.41
CA TYR A 212 -4.59 38.84 -6.32
C TYR A 212 -6.01 39.25 -6.69
N LYS A 213 -6.94 38.28 -6.70
CA LYS A 213 -8.35 38.48 -7.10
C LYS A 213 -8.53 39.18 -8.47
N GLY A 214 -7.66 38.87 -9.43
CA GLY A 214 -7.69 39.44 -10.79
C GLY A 214 -7.05 40.83 -10.93
N GLU A 215 -6.57 41.43 -9.85
CA GLU A 215 -5.86 42.70 -9.85
C GLU A 215 -4.35 42.50 -9.67
N LYS A 216 -3.54 43.38 -10.28
CA LYS A 216 -2.07 43.31 -10.20
C LYS A 216 -1.54 44.31 -9.18
N PHE A 217 -0.80 43.80 -8.21
CA PHE A 217 -0.13 44.55 -7.16
C PHE A 217 1.36 44.55 -7.40
N ARG A 218 1.99 45.72 -7.26
CA ARG A 218 3.42 45.89 -7.50
C ARG A 218 4.16 46.13 -6.18
N PHE A 219 5.12 45.28 -5.87
CA PHE A 219 6.13 45.50 -4.84
C PHE A 219 7.30 46.29 -5.42
N SER A 220 7.69 47.33 -4.72
CA SER A 220 8.86 48.15 -4.99
C SER A 220 9.74 48.25 -3.75
N LYS A 221 10.89 48.93 -3.85
CA LYS A 221 11.80 49.15 -2.70
C LYS A 221 11.10 49.76 -1.48
N VAL A 222 10.03 50.53 -1.70
CA VAL A 222 9.18 51.11 -0.63
C VAL A 222 8.67 50.06 0.37
N GLY A 223 8.53 48.79 -0.04
CA GLY A 223 8.16 47.70 0.88
C GLY A 223 9.19 47.41 1.99
N TYR A 224 10.43 47.86 1.83
CA TYR A 224 11.50 47.77 2.84
C TYR A 224 11.89 49.12 3.45
N ASP A 225 11.35 50.23 2.94
CA ASP A 225 11.69 51.59 3.39
C ASP A 225 10.95 51.93 4.70
N ASP A 226 11.29 51.23 5.78
CA ASP A 226 10.80 51.48 7.13
C ASP A 226 11.95 51.74 8.11
N PRO A 227 11.86 52.76 8.97
CA PRO A 227 12.94 53.10 9.90
C PRO A 227 13.15 52.09 11.04
N ILE A 228 12.21 51.16 11.28
CA ILE A 228 12.22 50.21 12.40
C ILE A 228 12.30 48.75 11.89
N LYS A 229 11.58 48.43 10.81
CA LYS A 229 11.39 47.09 10.23
C LYS A 229 12.01 47.02 8.83
N ASP A 230 13.26 47.44 8.74
CA ASP A 230 14.09 47.38 7.52
C ASP A 230 14.57 45.94 7.21
N ILE A 231 15.40 45.78 6.18
CA ILE A 231 15.98 44.48 5.80
C ILE A 231 16.69 43.80 6.98
N SER A 232 17.39 44.56 7.82
CA SER A 232 18.09 44.02 9.00
C SER A 232 17.12 43.39 10.01
N TRP A 233 15.92 43.96 10.18
CA TRP A 233 14.89 43.41 11.05
C TRP A 233 14.44 41.99 10.61
N TYR A 234 14.25 41.80 9.30
CA TYR A 234 13.90 40.49 8.73
C TYR A 234 15.04 39.48 8.90
N LEU A 235 16.27 39.89 8.60
CA LEU A 235 17.44 39.00 8.68
C LEU A 235 17.74 38.54 10.12
N LYS A 236 17.47 39.37 11.13
CA LYS A 236 17.57 38.97 12.54
C LYS A 236 16.57 37.87 12.92
N ARG A 237 15.47 37.72 12.17
CA ARG A 237 14.41 36.71 12.33
C ARG A 237 14.44 35.62 11.26
N PHE A 238 15.49 35.60 10.45
CA PHE A 238 15.63 34.67 9.34
C PHE A 238 16.57 33.51 9.70
N ARG A 239 16.24 32.33 9.18
CA ARG A 239 17.16 31.19 9.12
C ARG A 239 17.09 30.44 7.79
N VAL A 240 18.18 29.79 7.47
CA VAL A 240 18.26 28.73 6.47
C VAL A 240 18.30 27.40 7.23
N LYS A 241 17.32 26.52 7.01
CA LYS A 241 17.29 25.18 7.60
C LYS A 241 17.55 24.14 6.53
N ARG A 242 18.57 23.32 6.75
CA ARG A 242 18.86 22.16 5.89
C ARG A 242 18.12 20.94 6.40
N HIS A 243 17.27 20.37 5.54
CA HIS A 243 16.67 19.06 5.81
C HIS A 243 17.36 17.92 5.04
N GLY A 244 18.38 18.25 4.24
CA GLY A 244 19.13 17.28 3.45
C GLY A 244 18.34 16.75 2.26
N HIS A 245 18.86 15.68 1.65
CA HIS A 245 18.23 15.05 0.49
C HIS A 245 16.86 14.45 0.85
N ILE A 246 15.97 14.34 -0.14
CA ILE A 246 14.58 13.88 0.07
C ILE A 246 14.51 12.51 0.76
N LEU A 247 15.40 11.58 0.42
CA LEU A 247 15.45 10.26 1.06
C LEU A 247 15.89 10.34 2.53
N ALA A 248 16.82 11.24 2.85
CA ALA A 248 17.26 11.47 4.22
C ALA A 248 16.16 12.14 5.05
N LEU A 249 15.47 13.13 4.50
CA LEU A 249 14.32 13.76 5.13
C LEU A 249 13.17 12.76 5.36
N ARG A 250 12.90 11.91 4.36
CA ARG A 250 11.93 10.81 4.50
C ARG A 250 12.30 9.88 5.64
N GLN A 251 13.56 9.47 5.72
CA GLN A 251 14.03 8.59 6.78
C GLN A 251 13.95 9.26 8.15
N GLU A 252 14.32 10.54 8.25
CA GLU A 252 14.21 11.32 9.49
C GLU A 252 12.76 11.35 10.01
N ILE A 253 11.78 11.53 9.11
CA ILE A 253 10.37 11.51 9.48
C ILE A 253 9.95 10.11 9.95
N ILE A 254 10.36 9.06 9.25
CA ILE A 254 10.11 7.66 9.65
C ILE A 254 10.70 7.39 11.03
N ASP A 255 11.95 7.78 11.27
CA ASP A 255 12.63 7.55 12.54
C ASP A 255 11.90 8.28 13.67
N ASN A 256 11.38 9.48 13.42
CA ASN A 256 10.59 10.24 14.38
C ASN A 256 9.23 9.58 14.67
N ILE A 257 8.51 9.11 13.65
CA ILE A 257 7.26 8.33 13.82
C ILE A 257 7.55 7.04 14.59
N MET A 258 8.58 6.30 14.21
CA MET A 258 8.97 5.03 14.82
C MET A 258 9.36 5.21 16.29
N SER A 259 10.11 6.26 16.62
CA SER A 259 10.52 6.57 18.00
C SER A 259 9.34 6.93 18.92
N ASN A 260 8.21 7.36 18.35
CA ASN A 260 7.03 7.81 19.09
C ASN A 260 5.81 6.89 18.93
N THR A 261 5.98 5.74 18.30
CA THR A 261 4.96 4.69 18.17
C THR A 261 5.43 3.44 18.91
N THR A 262 4.49 2.61 19.37
CA THR A 262 4.81 1.44 20.21
C THR A 262 5.60 0.41 19.42
N GLY A 263 6.82 0.07 19.88
CA GLY A 263 7.65 -0.91 19.17
C GLY A 263 9.13 -0.91 19.54
N ASN A 264 9.85 -1.89 19.00
CA ASN A 264 11.31 -1.87 18.95
C ASN A 264 11.76 -1.22 17.64
N MET A 265 12.97 -0.64 17.59
CA MET A 265 13.56 -0.04 16.37
C MET A 265 14.00 -1.12 15.36
N ASP A 266 13.10 -2.02 14.97
CA ASP A 266 13.33 -3.09 14.01
C ASP A 266 12.76 -2.74 12.62
N THR A 267 13.02 -3.61 11.65
CA THR A 267 12.58 -3.43 10.25
C THR A 267 11.06 -3.43 10.10
N PHE A 268 10.33 -4.13 10.98
CA PHE A 268 8.87 -4.21 10.95
C PHE A 268 8.23 -2.90 11.41
N HIS A 269 8.76 -2.28 12.46
CA HIS A 269 8.27 -0.98 12.93
C HIS A 269 8.67 0.15 11.97
N SER A 270 9.84 0.05 11.32
CA SER A 270 10.21 0.96 10.23
C SER A 270 9.22 0.87 9.05
N TYR A 271 8.77 -0.34 8.70
CA TYR A 271 7.73 -0.53 7.68
C TYR A 271 6.38 0.06 8.09
N LYS A 272 5.94 -0.15 9.33
CA LYS A 272 4.73 0.51 9.87
C LYS A 272 4.82 2.03 9.81
N ALA A 273 5.92 2.60 10.26
CA ALA A 273 6.16 4.04 10.21
C ALA A 273 6.14 4.58 8.77
N SER A 274 6.63 3.79 7.81
CA SER A 274 6.48 4.10 6.38
C SER A 274 5.02 4.17 5.95
N ILE A 275 4.17 3.22 6.35
CA ILE A 275 2.74 3.24 6.01
C ILE A 275 2.06 4.48 6.59
N ILE A 276 2.39 4.83 7.84
CA ILE A 276 1.84 6.04 8.50
C ILE A 276 2.27 7.30 7.73
N LEU A 277 3.55 7.40 7.35
CA LEU A 277 4.04 8.51 6.55
C LEU A 277 3.28 8.65 5.22
N ASP A 278 3.03 7.53 4.55
CA ASP A 278 2.28 7.50 3.28
C ASP A 278 0.85 8.02 3.49
N MET A 279 0.19 7.68 4.61
CA MET A 279 -1.13 8.19 4.97
C MET A 279 -1.11 9.70 5.26
N ILE A 280 -0.10 10.21 5.97
CA ILE A 280 0.05 11.64 6.23
C ILE A 280 0.22 12.41 4.92
N LEU A 281 1.12 11.95 4.04
CA LEU A 281 1.36 12.57 2.74
C LEU A 281 0.09 12.63 1.90
N LEU A 282 -0.68 11.53 1.88
CA LEU A 282 -1.97 11.47 1.19
C LEU A 282 -2.96 12.50 1.72
N GLU A 283 -3.00 12.70 3.03
CA GLU A 283 -3.90 13.69 3.63
C GLU A 283 -3.48 15.13 3.30
N VAL A 284 -2.16 15.41 3.33
CA VAL A 284 -1.60 16.68 2.86
C VAL A 284 -2.06 16.93 1.42
N ILE A 285 -1.87 15.98 0.52
CA ILE A 285 -2.24 16.11 -0.90
C ILE A 285 -3.75 16.33 -1.06
N LYS A 286 -4.59 15.56 -0.35
CA LYS A 286 -6.05 15.66 -0.45
C LYS A 286 -6.57 17.03 -0.02
N LYS A 287 -5.97 17.63 1.00
CA LYS A 287 -6.35 18.95 1.50
C LYS A 287 -5.84 20.07 0.60
N THR A 288 -4.64 19.94 0.03
CA THR A 288 -4.00 21.02 -0.71
C THR A 288 -4.36 21.03 -2.19
N CYS A 289 -4.70 19.89 -2.78
CA CYS A 289 -5.07 19.78 -4.20
C CYS A 289 -6.54 20.09 -4.49
N GLN A 290 -7.18 20.96 -3.72
CA GLN A 290 -8.56 21.38 -3.96
C GLN A 290 -8.61 22.74 -4.65
N ASP A 291 -8.78 22.75 -5.98
CA ASP A 291 -9.02 23.98 -6.76
C ASP A 291 -10.53 24.15 -7.01
N SER A 292 -11.26 24.65 -6.02
CA SER A 292 -12.61 25.19 -6.25
C SER A 292 -12.67 26.63 -5.73
N GLU A 293 -13.38 27.51 -6.42
CA GLU A 293 -13.59 28.90 -5.96
C GLU A 293 -14.28 28.97 -4.58
N ASN A 294 -14.82 27.84 -4.08
CA ASN A 294 -15.52 27.71 -2.81
C ASN A 294 -14.75 26.90 -1.75
N VAL A 295 -13.45 26.60 -1.93
CA VAL A 295 -12.68 25.90 -0.89
C VAL A 295 -12.46 26.83 0.30
N SER A 296 -12.91 26.42 1.48
CA SER A 296 -12.64 27.17 2.72
C SER A 296 -11.14 27.18 3.00
N LEU A 297 -10.61 28.33 3.42
CA LEU A 297 -9.21 28.47 3.86
C LEU A 297 -8.85 27.46 4.97
N ASP A 298 -9.84 27.06 5.79
CA ASP A 298 -9.66 26.06 6.85
C ASP A 298 -9.22 24.68 6.31
N THR A 299 -9.48 24.40 5.03
CA THR A 299 -9.10 23.13 4.39
C THR A 299 -7.58 22.94 4.37
N PHE A 300 -6.84 24.04 4.25
CA PHE A 300 -5.38 24.05 4.19
C PHE A 300 -4.71 24.03 5.58
N VAL A 301 -5.51 24.04 6.64
CA VAL A 301 -5.06 24.09 8.03
C VAL A 301 -5.08 22.69 8.64
N PHE A 302 -3.98 22.33 9.28
CA PHE A 302 -3.83 21.12 10.08
C PHE A 302 -3.68 21.50 11.54
N GLU A 303 -4.75 21.36 12.31
CA GLU A 303 -4.74 21.62 13.74
C GLU A 303 -4.23 20.42 14.54
N LYS A 304 -3.39 20.67 15.54
CA LYS A 304 -2.71 19.65 16.35
C LYS A 304 -3.63 18.59 16.94
N ASN A 305 -4.75 19.00 17.53
CA ASN A 305 -5.69 18.07 18.16
C ASN A 305 -6.41 17.19 17.15
N SER A 306 -6.89 17.78 16.05
CA SER A 306 -7.53 17.03 14.96
C SER A 306 -6.55 16.07 14.29
N PHE A 307 -5.32 16.54 14.04
CA PHE A 307 -4.28 15.73 13.42
C PHE A 307 -3.81 14.60 14.34
N ARG A 308 -3.76 14.80 15.66
CA ARG A 308 -3.47 13.74 16.64
C ARG A 308 -4.49 12.60 16.55
N LEU A 309 -5.78 12.92 16.49
CA LEU A 309 -6.84 11.92 16.38
C LEU A 309 -6.67 11.07 15.12
N GLN A 310 -6.49 11.74 13.97
CA GLN A 310 -6.23 11.05 12.69
C GLN A 310 -4.95 10.20 12.72
N PHE A 311 -3.87 10.72 13.33
CA PHE A 311 -2.61 10.00 13.45
C PHE A 311 -2.77 8.70 14.25
N ASN A 312 -3.55 8.72 15.34
CA ASN A 312 -3.82 7.52 16.13
C ASN A 312 -4.61 6.48 15.34
N GLU A 313 -5.62 6.91 14.56
CA GLU A 313 -6.36 6.02 13.65
C GLU A 313 -5.43 5.38 12.60
N TRP A 314 -4.51 6.16 12.03
CA TRP A 314 -3.52 5.65 11.08
C TRP A 314 -2.54 4.66 11.70
N CYS A 315 -2.20 4.82 12.98
CA CYS A 315 -1.38 3.82 13.69
C CYS A 315 -2.09 2.47 13.76
N GLU A 316 -3.38 2.43 14.11
CA GLU A 316 -4.17 1.20 14.15
C GLU A 316 -4.30 0.56 12.75
N MET A 317 -4.54 1.38 11.73
CA MET A 317 -4.61 0.89 10.34
C MET A 317 -3.27 0.34 9.86
N ALA A 318 -2.16 1.03 10.14
CA ALA A 318 -0.82 0.60 9.77
C ALA A 318 -0.43 -0.71 10.49
N ASP A 319 -0.83 -0.87 11.75
CA ASP A 319 -0.64 -2.10 12.50
C ASP A 319 -1.32 -3.30 11.82
N HIS A 320 -2.58 -3.11 11.42
CA HIS A 320 -3.33 -4.14 10.71
C HIS A 320 -2.68 -4.48 9.36
N SER A 321 -2.41 -3.47 8.51
CA SER A 321 -1.79 -3.66 7.19
C SER A 321 -0.40 -4.31 7.27
N ALA A 322 0.43 -3.90 8.23
CA ALA A 322 1.75 -4.50 8.41
C ALA A 322 1.67 -5.96 8.88
N SER A 323 0.75 -6.27 9.81
CA SER A 323 0.51 -7.64 10.28
C SER A 323 0.02 -8.55 9.15
N GLU A 324 -0.86 -8.05 8.28
CA GLU A 324 -1.33 -8.78 7.10
C GLU A 324 -0.19 -9.05 6.11
N SER A 325 0.62 -8.04 5.81
CA SER A 325 1.77 -8.19 4.89
C SER A 325 2.79 -9.20 5.43
N ALA A 326 3.14 -9.15 6.72
CA ALA A 326 4.06 -10.10 7.33
C ALA A 326 3.50 -11.54 7.32
N THR A 327 2.20 -11.69 7.53
CA THR A 327 1.53 -13.00 7.45
C THR A 327 1.55 -13.56 6.03
N ARG A 328 1.31 -12.70 5.02
CA ARG A 328 1.38 -13.06 3.60
C ARG A 328 2.77 -13.55 3.21
N ASP A 329 3.81 -12.81 3.59
CA ASP A 329 5.19 -13.14 3.22
C ASP A 329 5.65 -14.44 3.87
N ASN A 330 5.29 -14.67 5.16
CA ASN A 330 5.51 -15.95 5.83
C ASN A 330 4.78 -17.10 5.12
N LEU A 331 3.55 -16.87 4.65
CA LEU A 331 2.78 -17.91 3.98
C LEU A 331 3.37 -18.26 2.60
N HIS A 332 3.83 -17.26 1.85
CA HIS A 332 4.52 -17.48 0.59
C HIS A 332 5.78 -18.35 0.77
N GLU A 333 6.57 -18.09 1.80
CA GLU A 333 7.74 -18.91 2.15
C GLU A 333 7.34 -20.36 2.48
N LYS A 334 6.27 -20.56 3.25
CA LYS A 334 5.74 -21.89 3.58
C LYS A 334 5.29 -22.66 2.33
N PHE A 335 4.56 -22.02 1.41
CA PHE A 335 4.14 -22.65 0.17
C PHE A 335 5.33 -22.98 -0.74
N THR A 336 6.31 -22.09 -0.83
CA THR A 336 7.55 -22.33 -1.58
C THR A 336 8.28 -23.57 -1.05
N SER A 337 8.41 -23.68 0.27
CA SER A 337 8.96 -24.88 0.91
C SER A 337 8.15 -26.15 0.59
N CYS A 338 6.82 -26.09 0.50
CA CYS A 338 5.99 -27.23 0.12
C CYS A 338 6.25 -27.66 -1.33
N PHE A 339 6.32 -26.70 -2.27
CA PHE A 339 6.65 -26.98 -3.67
C PHE A 339 8.06 -27.58 -3.83
N ASP A 340 9.04 -27.09 -3.06
CA ASP A 340 10.41 -27.59 -3.10
C ASP A 340 10.51 -29.04 -2.59
N ILE A 341 9.75 -29.40 -1.55
CA ILE A 341 9.65 -30.77 -1.06
C ILE A 341 9.08 -31.69 -2.15
N ILE A 342 7.94 -31.32 -2.76
CA ILE A 342 7.32 -32.12 -3.82
C ILE A 342 8.26 -32.25 -5.03
N ARG A 343 8.95 -31.16 -5.40
CA ARG A 343 9.94 -31.16 -6.48
C ARG A 343 11.07 -32.16 -6.20
N ALA A 344 11.60 -32.15 -4.98
CA ALA A 344 12.66 -33.08 -4.57
C ALA A 344 12.17 -34.53 -4.60
N GLU A 345 10.93 -34.80 -4.17
CA GLU A 345 10.32 -36.13 -4.26
C GLU A 345 10.25 -36.63 -5.71
N PHE A 346 9.75 -35.82 -6.65
CA PHE A 346 9.66 -36.21 -8.06
C PHE A 346 11.03 -36.38 -8.73
N GLN A 347 11.99 -35.52 -8.40
CA GLN A 347 13.36 -35.62 -8.92
C GLN A 347 14.06 -36.91 -8.45
N ASN A 348 13.88 -37.25 -7.17
CA ASN A 348 14.52 -38.41 -6.54
C ASN A 348 13.75 -39.73 -6.72
N GLY A 349 12.48 -39.69 -7.16
CA GLY A 349 11.64 -40.88 -7.39
C GLY A 349 12.16 -41.81 -8.49
N ALA A 350 11.59 -43.00 -8.62
CA ALA A 350 12.07 -44.04 -9.53
C ALA A 350 11.59 -43.88 -10.99
N TRP A 351 10.90 -42.78 -11.30
CA TRP A 351 10.32 -42.48 -12.61
C TRP A 351 11.35 -42.36 -13.75
N LYS A 352 10.98 -42.81 -14.95
CA LYS A 352 11.73 -42.55 -16.20
C LYS A 352 11.87 -41.04 -16.43
N PRO A 353 12.95 -40.58 -17.10
CA PRO A 353 13.24 -39.14 -17.24
C PRO A 353 12.14 -38.29 -17.88
N ASN A 354 11.44 -38.84 -18.89
CA ASN A 354 10.28 -38.24 -19.54
C ASN A 354 9.10 -38.05 -18.57
N LEU A 355 8.74 -39.10 -17.82
CA LEU A 355 7.65 -39.04 -16.83
C LEU A 355 7.97 -38.07 -15.68
N LYS A 356 9.23 -38.03 -15.24
CA LYS A 356 9.71 -37.00 -14.29
C LYS A 356 9.48 -35.60 -14.82
N GLN A 357 9.80 -35.37 -16.09
CA GLN A 357 9.66 -34.06 -16.71
C GLN A 357 8.19 -33.63 -16.78
N GLU A 358 7.27 -34.55 -17.08
CA GLU A 358 5.83 -34.27 -17.07
C GLU A 358 5.33 -33.88 -15.67
N LEU A 359 5.67 -34.66 -14.63
CA LEU A 359 5.33 -34.34 -13.23
C LEU A 359 5.86 -32.97 -12.79
N LEU A 360 7.13 -32.68 -13.12
CA LEU A 360 7.77 -31.40 -12.78
C LEU A 360 7.18 -30.22 -13.54
N THR A 361 6.76 -30.44 -14.80
CA THR A 361 6.10 -29.42 -15.61
C THR A 361 4.73 -29.09 -15.01
N THR A 362 3.93 -30.11 -14.68
CA THR A 362 2.62 -29.93 -14.04
C THR A 362 2.75 -29.24 -12.67
N LEU A 363 3.75 -29.62 -11.86
CA LEU A 363 4.05 -28.95 -10.58
C LEU A 363 4.38 -27.47 -10.79
N THR A 364 5.19 -27.15 -11.81
CA THR A 364 5.59 -25.78 -12.13
C THR A 364 4.38 -24.95 -12.56
N ASN A 365 3.50 -25.51 -13.39
CA ASN A 365 2.26 -24.85 -13.82
C ASN A 365 1.34 -24.55 -12.63
N LEU A 366 1.16 -25.51 -11.72
CA LEU A 366 0.38 -25.31 -10.49
C LEU A 366 0.99 -24.23 -9.59
N GLN A 367 2.32 -24.24 -9.43
CA GLN A 367 3.04 -23.21 -8.65
C GLN A 367 2.85 -21.82 -9.27
N GLN A 368 3.06 -21.70 -10.58
CA GLN A 368 2.89 -20.44 -11.30
C GLN A 368 1.47 -19.91 -11.20
N GLN A 369 0.45 -20.79 -11.25
CA GLN A 369 -0.92 -20.36 -11.08
C GLN A 369 -1.15 -19.75 -9.69
N LEU A 370 -0.68 -20.41 -8.62
CA LEU A 370 -0.87 -19.91 -7.26
C LEU A 370 0.00 -18.67 -6.95
N SER A 371 1.16 -18.51 -7.60
CA SER A 371 2.08 -17.39 -7.36
C SER A 371 1.89 -16.19 -8.27
N SER A 372 1.42 -16.37 -9.51
CA SER A 372 1.34 -15.30 -10.51
C SER A 372 0.37 -14.19 -10.11
N ASP A 373 -0.77 -14.55 -9.49
CA ASP A 373 -1.71 -13.56 -9.00
C ASP A 373 -1.19 -12.81 -7.75
N VAL A 374 -0.36 -13.47 -6.93
CA VAL A 374 0.32 -12.85 -5.78
C VAL A 374 1.39 -11.88 -6.25
N GLN A 375 2.24 -12.30 -7.20
CA GLN A 375 3.34 -11.49 -7.74
C GLN A 375 2.83 -10.28 -8.53
N SER A 376 1.75 -10.44 -9.28
CA SER A 376 1.11 -9.36 -10.05
C SER A 376 0.22 -8.43 -9.20
N HIS A 377 0.13 -8.66 -7.88
CA HIS A 377 -0.74 -7.93 -6.94
C HIS A 377 -2.24 -7.98 -7.30
N ARG A 378 -2.66 -8.88 -8.19
CA ARG A 378 -4.08 -9.06 -8.55
C ARG A 378 -4.83 -9.83 -7.47
N ASP A 379 -4.20 -10.85 -6.89
CA ASP A 379 -4.69 -11.60 -5.76
C ASP A 379 -3.58 -11.76 -4.70
N PRO A 380 -3.43 -10.81 -3.76
CA PRO A 380 -2.46 -10.94 -2.68
C PRO A 380 -2.81 -12.02 -1.64
N PHE A 381 -4.00 -12.62 -1.70
CA PHE A 381 -4.52 -13.59 -0.74
C PHE A 381 -4.70 -14.99 -1.35
N ALA A 382 -4.11 -15.27 -2.51
CA ALA A 382 -4.29 -16.53 -3.23
C ALA A 382 -3.99 -17.76 -2.35
N TYR A 383 -2.90 -17.72 -1.56
CA TYR A 383 -2.57 -18.79 -0.63
C TYR A 383 -3.58 -18.93 0.52
N HIS A 384 -4.08 -17.82 1.08
CA HIS A 384 -5.12 -17.87 2.11
C HIS A 384 -6.41 -18.50 1.58
N ARG A 385 -6.84 -18.08 0.39
CA ARG A 385 -8.00 -18.67 -0.28
C ARG A 385 -7.79 -20.15 -0.57
N PHE A 386 -6.63 -20.55 -1.07
CA PHE A 386 -6.32 -21.96 -1.31
C PHE A 386 -6.51 -22.78 -0.03
N LEU A 387 -5.99 -22.32 1.10
CA LEU A 387 -6.15 -22.98 2.40
C LEU A 387 -7.61 -23.05 2.85
N HIS A 388 -8.33 -21.94 2.75
CA HIS A 388 -9.76 -21.90 3.10
C HIS A 388 -10.60 -22.81 2.20
N ARG A 389 -10.24 -22.95 0.92
CA ARG A 389 -10.90 -23.85 -0.02
C ARG A 389 -10.68 -25.31 0.34
N ILE A 390 -9.43 -25.72 0.63
CA ILE A 390 -9.13 -27.13 0.94
C ILE A 390 -9.59 -27.57 2.34
N PHE A 391 -9.64 -26.66 3.33
CA PHE A 391 -9.94 -27.03 4.72
C PHE A 391 -11.35 -26.64 5.18
N ASN A 392 -11.89 -25.54 4.65
CA ASN A 392 -13.15 -24.96 5.10
C ASN A 392 -14.21 -24.88 3.99
N LEU A 393 -13.87 -25.26 2.75
CA LEU A 393 -14.75 -25.17 1.57
C LEU A 393 -15.31 -23.76 1.37
N ASN A 394 -14.46 -22.75 1.59
CA ASN A 394 -14.86 -21.35 1.54
C ASN A 394 -13.80 -20.47 0.85
N ASN A 395 -14.18 -19.25 0.44
CA ASN A 395 -13.32 -18.31 -0.28
C ASN A 395 -12.88 -17.11 0.58
N PHE A 396 -12.44 -17.35 1.81
CA PHE A 396 -12.00 -16.25 2.67
C PHE A 396 -10.54 -15.86 2.42
N SER A 397 -10.27 -14.56 2.52
CA SER A 397 -8.93 -13.98 2.56
C SER A 397 -8.35 -13.89 3.96
N THR A 398 -9.08 -14.37 4.98
CA THR A 398 -8.69 -14.29 6.38
C THR A 398 -7.51 -15.21 6.71
N ARG A 399 -6.87 -14.94 7.85
CA ARG A 399 -5.80 -15.79 8.37
C ARG A 399 -6.36 -17.16 8.80
N LEU A 400 -5.76 -18.23 8.28
CA LEU A 400 -5.94 -19.57 8.81
C LEU A 400 -4.70 -19.94 9.65
N PRO A 401 -4.85 -20.31 10.94
CA PRO A 401 -3.73 -20.85 11.70
C PRO A 401 -3.28 -22.18 11.08
N LEU A 402 -1.99 -22.30 10.80
CA LEU A 402 -1.36 -23.52 10.27
C LEU A 402 -0.42 -24.11 11.31
N ASP A 403 -0.63 -25.38 11.65
CA ASP A 403 0.33 -26.19 12.39
C ASP A 403 1.25 -27.01 11.46
N ASP A 404 2.25 -27.69 12.00
CA ASP A 404 3.17 -28.51 11.20
C ASP A 404 2.46 -29.71 10.52
N VAL A 405 1.36 -30.19 11.12
CA VAL A 405 0.56 -31.28 10.54
C VAL A 405 -0.17 -30.80 9.29
N ASP A 406 -0.63 -29.54 9.29
CA ASP A 406 -1.23 -28.90 8.13
C ASP A 406 -0.24 -28.76 6.98
N LYS A 407 1.06 -28.60 7.25
CA LYS A 407 2.08 -28.59 6.18
C LYS A 407 2.06 -29.87 5.36
N VAL A 408 2.01 -31.04 6.02
CA VAL A 408 1.93 -32.34 5.35
C VAL A 408 0.63 -32.47 4.56
N ARG A 409 -0.49 -32.00 5.12
CA ARG A 409 -1.80 -32.00 4.43
C ARG A 409 -1.80 -31.14 3.17
N ILE A 410 -1.16 -29.96 3.22
CA ILE A 410 -1.02 -29.07 2.08
C ILE A 410 -0.16 -29.73 1.01
N ILE A 411 0.97 -30.34 1.39
CA ILE A 411 1.85 -31.08 0.47
C ILE A 411 1.04 -32.18 -0.25
N ASN A 412 0.30 -33.00 0.49
CA ASN A 412 -0.49 -34.08 -0.09
C ASN A 412 -1.57 -33.53 -1.04
N ALA A 413 -2.28 -32.46 -0.66
CA ALA A 413 -3.28 -31.85 -1.54
C ALA A 413 -2.67 -31.30 -2.83
N LEU A 414 -1.54 -30.59 -2.75
CA LEU A 414 -0.84 -30.07 -3.94
C LEU A 414 -0.34 -31.22 -4.82
N LYS A 415 0.22 -32.26 -4.23
CA LYS A 415 0.71 -33.46 -4.94
C LYS A 415 -0.42 -34.20 -5.64
N THR A 416 -1.57 -34.36 -4.98
CA THR A 416 -2.77 -34.95 -5.59
C THR A 416 -3.26 -34.13 -6.78
N PHE A 417 -3.27 -32.79 -6.70
CA PHE A 417 -3.60 -31.97 -7.88
C PHE A 417 -2.64 -32.24 -9.04
N VAL A 418 -1.33 -32.33 -8.78
CA VAL A 418 -0.35 -32.66 -9.83
C VAL A 418 -0.64 -34.03 -10.44
N TYR A 419 -0.87 -35.04 -9.60
CA TYR A 419 -1.19 -36.40 -10.04
C TYR A 419 -2.47 -36.49 -10.87
N CYS A 420 -3.53 -35.77 -10.50
CA CYS A 420 -4.73 -35.76 -11.33
C CYS A 420 -4.52 -35.02 -12.66
N LEU A 421 -3.73 -33.95 -12.67
CA LEU A 421 -3.60 -33.07 -13.84
C LEU A 421 -2.57 -33.56 -14.87
N VAL A 422 -1.62 -34.42 -14.50
CA VAL A 422 -0.54 -34.86 -15.41
C VAL A 422 -1.07 -35.66 -16.63
N PHE A 423 -2.23 -36.28 -16.51
CA PHE A 423 -2.88 -37.04 -17.59
C PHE A 423 -3.50 -36.16 -18.70
N TYR A 424 -3.54 -34.83 -18.50
CA TYR A 424 -4.28 -33.92 -19.37
C TYR A 424 -3.35 -32.93 -20.09
N ASN A 425 -3.72 -32.54 -21.32
CA ASN A 425 -2.92 -31.66 -22.17
C ASN A 425 -3.11 -30.19 -21.80
N GLU A 426 -4.34 -29.82 -21.44
CA GLU A 426 -4.67 -28.46 -21.02
C GLU A 426 -5.26 -28.50 -19.60
N THR A 427 -4.84 -27.54 -18.79
CA THR A 427 -5.29 -27.42 -17.40
C THR A 427 -5.85 -26.03 -17.15
N GLU A 428 -7.09 -25.95 -16.67
CA GLU A 428 -7.73 -24.72 -16.20
C GLU A 428 -7.85 -24.76 -14.68
N TYR A 429 -7.45 -23.69 -14.00
CA TYR A 429 -7.46 -23.62 -12.54
C TYR A 429 -8.60 -22.74 -12.02
N THR A 430 -8.81 -22.82 -10.71
CA THR A 430 -9.91 -22.17 -10.00
C THR A 430 -9.94 -20.66 -10.23
N HIS A 431 -11.11 -20.10 -10.59
CA HIS A 431 -11.31 -18.66 -10.60
C HIS A 431 -11.21 -18.04 -9.19
N MET A 432 -10.74 -16.80 -9.07
CA MET A 432 -10.55 -16.08 -7.79
C MET A 432 -11.82 -16.04 -6.92
N GLU A 433 -12.99 -16.02 -7.54
CA GLU A 433 -14.31 -15.95 -6.87
C GLU A 433 -14.87 -17.31 -6.42
N SER A 434 -14.24 -18.43 -6.77
CA SER A 434 -14.75 -19.76 -6.43
C SER A 434 -14.60 -20.07 -4.93
N ARG A 435 -15.64 -20.67 -4.34
CA ARG A 435 -15.62 -21.21 -2.97
C ARG A 435 -14.85 -22.52 -2.83
N LEU A 436 -14.64 -23.22 -3.93
CA LEU A 436 -13.99 -24.54 -3.97
C LEU A 436 -12.67 -24.44 -4.71
N SER A 437 -11.68 -25.25 -4.28
CA SER A 437 -10.47 -25.45 -5.05
C SER A 437 -10.77 -26.45 -6.15
N VAL A 438 -10.83 -25.97 -7.38
CA VAL A 438 -11.20 -26.73 -8.57
C VAL A 438 -10.10 -26.63 -9.62
N ALA A 439 -9.68 -27.76 -10.16
CA ALA A 439 -8.81 -27.83 -11.33
C ALA A 439 -9.49 -28.68 -12.40
N LYS A 440 -9.51 -28.20 -13.63
CA LYS A 440 -10.09 -28.89 -14.78
C LYS A 440 -8.97 -29.34 -15.71
N GLY A 441 -8.96 -30.62 -16.05
CA GLY A 441 -8.08 -31.20 -17.07
C GLY A 441 -8.87 -31.50 -18.33
N LEU A 442 -8.31 -31.14 -19.48
CA LEU A 442 -8.85 -31.44 -20.81
C LEU A 442 -7.91 -32.41 -21.53
N ASP A 443 -8.46 -33.54 -21.98
CA ASP A 443 -7.73 -34.53 -22.77
C ASP A 443 -7.60 -34.09 -24.25
N SER A 444 -6.97 -34.92 -25.08
CA SER A 444 -6.81 -34.66 -26.52
C SER A 444 -8.14 -34.56 -27.28
N ASP A 445 -9.20 -35.18 -26.76
CA ASP A 445 -10.54 -35.20 -27.35
C ASP A 445 -11.44 -34.10 -26.78
N GLN A 446 -10.87 -33.17 -25.99
CA GLN A 446 -11.57 -32.07 -25.32
C GLN A 446 -12.62 -32.54 -24.28
N ASN A 447 -12.52 -33.78 -23.78
CA ASN A 447 -13.32 -34.23 -22.65
C ASN A 447 -12.71 -33.66 -21.37
N GLY A 448 -13.50 -32.85 -20.66
CA GLY A 448 -13.07 -32.19 -19.43
C GLY A 448 -13.44 -32.96 -18.18
N LYS A 449 -12.47 -33.24 -17.31
CA LYS A 449 -12.71 -33.72 -15.93
C LYS A 449 -12.38 -32.65 -14.91
N ILE A 450 -13.17 -32.59 -13.85
CA ILE A 450 -13.07 -31.56 -12.82
C ILE A 450 -12.65 -32.21 -11.51
N PHE A 451 -11.59 -31.69 -10.89
CA PHE A 451 -11.00 -32.22 -9.67
C PHE A 451 -11.09 -31.19 -8.54
N SER A 452 -11.52 -31.63 -7.37
CA SER A 452 -11.45 -30.85 -6.13
C SER A 452 -10.92 -31.69 -4.98
N ILE A 453 -10.30 -31.04 -4.00
CA ILE A 453 -9.74 -31.68 -2.81
C ILE A 453 -10.33 -31.03 -1.57
N TYR A 454 -10.85 -31.86 -0.67
CA TYR A 454 -11.31 -31.45 0.64
C TYR A 454 -10.59 -32.24 1.73
N ASN A 455 -9.82 -31.56 2.58
CA ASN A 455 -9.15 -32.17 3.72
C ASN A 455 -9.93 -31.87 5.00
N THR A 456 -10.46 -32.92 5.61
CA THR A 456 -11.32 -32.80 6.80
C THR A 456 -10.55 -32.64 8.11
N ARG A 457 -9.22 -32.74 8.10
CA ARG A 457 -8.34 -32.71 9.29
C ARG A 457 -8.75 -33.71 10.38
N LYS A 458 -9.31 -34.87 10.02
CA LYS A 458 -9.83 -35.90 10.94
C LYS A 458 -10.98 -35.42 11.83
N SER A 459 -11.63 -34.31 11.47
CA SER A 459 -12.73 -33.73 12.26
C SER A 459 -14.07 -34.43 12.01
N ILE A 460 -14.31 -34.89 10.78
CA ILE A 460 -15.59 -35.45 10.33
C ILE A 460 -15.41 -36.77 9.56
N ASP A 461 -16.48 -37.56 9.48
CA ASP A 461 -16.51 -38.79 8.68
C ASP A 461 -16.88 -38.52 7.21
N MET A 462 -16.81 -39.56 6.37
CA MET A 462 -16.98 -39.45 4.92
C MET A 462 -18.38 -38.96 4.55
N GLU A 463 -19.41 -39.40 5.28
CA GLU A 463 -20.79 -39.01 4.99
C GLU A 463 -21.03 -37.53 5.32
N TRP A 464 -20.45 -37.04 6.41
CA TRP A 464 -20.46 -35.61 6.72
C TRP A 464 -19.64 -34.78 5.74
N ALA A 465 -18.48 -35.29 5.31
CA ALA A 465 -17.64 -34.60 4.34
C ALA A 465 -18.35 -34.43 2.99
N LYS A 466 -19.02 -35.49 2.50
CA LYS A 466 -19.85 -35.43 1.29
C LYS A 466 -20.93 -34.35 1.38
N LYS A 467 -21.61 -34.24 2.54
CA LYS A 467 -22.64 -33.22 2.76
C LYS A 467 -22.06 -31.80 2.75
N ALA A 468 -20.93 -31.58 3.43
CA ALA A 468 -20.27 -30.28 3.48
C ALA A 468 -19.85 -29.81 2.07
N VAL A 469 -19.27 -30.70 1.26
CA VAL A 469 -18.92 -30.40 -0.13
C VAL A 469 -20.15 -30.08 -0.96
N ARG A 470 -21.23 -30.89 -0.86
CA ARG A 470 -22.47 -30.62 -1.60
C ARG A 470 -23.06 -29.24 -1.27
N ALA A 471 -23.06 -28.86 0.00
CA ALA A 471 -23.51 -27.53 0.41
C ALA A 471 -22.62 -26.42 -0.18
N ALA A 472 -21.30 -26.57 -0.10
CA ALA A 472 -20.36 -25.61 -0.67
C ALA A 472 -20.46 -25.49 -2.20
N VAL A 473 -20.77 -26.60 -2.90
CA VAL A 473 -21.03 -26.59 -4.35
C VAL A 473 -22.30 -25.80 -4.65
N MET A 474 -23.41 -26.03 -3.93
CA MET A 474 -24.66 -25.27 -4.13
C MET A 474 -24.47 -23.76 -4.02
N GLU A 475 -23.58 -23.32 -3.12
CA GLU A 475 -23.31 -21.91 -2.87
C GLU A 475 -22.20 -21.33 -3.76
N CYS A 476 -21.65 -22.12 -4.69
CA CYS A 476 -20.58 -21.70 -5.59
C CYS A 476 -21.15 -21.36 -6.97
N SER A 477 -21.16 -20.08 -7.34
CA SER A 477 -21.67 -19.61 -8.64
C SER A 477 -20.96 -20.21 -9.85
N VAL A 478 -19.67 -20.53 -9.71
CA VAL A 478 -18.87 -21.17 -10.77
C VAL A 478 -19.29 -22.64 -10.99
N SER A 479 -20.04 -23.22 -10.04
CA SER A 479 -20.45 -24.62 -10.13
C SER A 479 -21.55 -24.90 -11.14
N GLU A 480 -22.32 -23.88 -11.53
CA GLU A 480 -23.35 -23.99 -12.57
C GLU A 480 -22.74 -24.32 -13.95
N ALA A 481 -21.47 -23.97 -14.16
CA ALA A 481 -20.72 -24.31 -15.37
C ALA A 481 -20.15 -25.74 -15.36
N TYR A 482 -20.19 -26.45 -14.23
CA TYR A 482 -19.67 -27.80 -14.09
C TYR A 482 -20.72 -28.82 -14.52
N SER A 483 -21.01 -28.89 -15.82
CA SER A 483 -21.90 -29.91 -16.41
C SER A 483 -21.22 -31.26 -16.66
N HIS A 484 -19.95 -31.42 -16.27
CA HIS A 484 -19.08 -32.55 -16.62
C HIS A 484 -18.59 -33.29 -15.35
N ASP A 485 -18.05 -34.50 -15.52
CA ASP A 485 -17.61 -35.42 -14.46
C ASP A 485 -16.77 -34.72 -13.37
N PHE A 486 -17.40 -34.46 -12.23
CA PHE A 486 -16.79 -33.76 -11.10
C PHE A 486 -16.38 -34.76 -10.02
N TYR A 487 -15.07 -34.91 -9.82
CA TYR A 487 -14.46 -35.73 -8.80
C TYR A 487 -14.00 -34.89 -7.61
N CYS A 488 -14.49 -35.22 -6.41
CA CYS A 488 -14.04 -34.63 -5.16
C CYS A 488 -13.29 -35.67 -4.32
N PHE A 489 -12.00 -35.43 -4.12
CA PHE A 489 -11.15 -36.24 -3.27
C PHE A 489 -11.21 -35.76 -1.81
N VAL A 490 -11.63 -36.66 -0.93
CA VAL A 490 -11.75 -36.38 0.50
C VAL A 490 -10.57 -36.98 1.25
N ALA A 491 -9.84 -36.15 1.97
CA ALA A 491 -8.65 -36.52 2.73
C ALA A 491 -8.88 -36.50 4.24
N ASP A 492 -8.08 -37.29 4.95
CA ASP A 492 -7.98 -37.31 6.41
C ASP A 492 -9.32 -37.56 7.12
N VAL A 493 -10.21 -38.36 6.53
CA VAL A 493 -11.52 -38.66 7.13
C VAL A 493 -11.37 -39.39 8.46
N ARG A 494 -12.20 -39.05 9.45
CA ARG A 494 -12.25 -39.78 10.73
C ARG A 494 -12.75 -41.21 10.49
N GLU A 495 -11.94 -42.19 10.88
CA GLU A 495 -12.35 -43.60 10.86
C GLU A 495 -13.57 -43.81 11.76
N GLY A 496 -14.71 -44.15 11.14
CA GLY A 496 -15.92 -44.50 11.87
C GLY A 496 -15.70 -45.80 12.64
N LYS A 497 -15.90 -45.78 13.97
CA LYS A 497 -16.15 -47.03 14.71
C LYS A 497 -17.35 -47.70 14.05
N SER A 498 -17.17 -48.87 13.45
CA SER A 498 -18.26 -49.59 12.80
C SER A 498 -19.36 -49.84 13.83
N LYS A 499 -20.42 -49.03 13.79
CA LYS A 499 -21.58 -49.25 14.63
C LYS A 499 -22.30 -50.45 14.03
N LYS A 500 -22.02 -51.66 14.56
CA LYS A 500 -22.94 -52.79 14.46
C LYS A 500 -24.34 -52.24 14.75
N ARG A 501 -25.23 -52.35 13.77
CA ARG A 501 -26.62 -51.89 13.84
C ARG A 501 -27.28 -52.43 15.11
N SER A 502 -27.31 -51.62 16.16
CA SER A 502 -28.23 -51.79 17.27
C SER A 502 -29.34 -50.77 17.06
N ARG A 503 -30.44 -51.23 16.45
CA ARG A 503 -31.73 -50.53 16.52
C ARG A 503 -32.12 -50.41 17.99
N ARG A 504 -31.93 -49.25 18.60
CA ARG A 504 -32.82 -48.76 19.67
C ARG A 504 -32.99 -47.25 19.55
N ARG A 505 -34.26 -46.86 19.55
CA ARG A 505 -34.80 -45.51 19.56
C ARG A 505 -34.44 -44.77 20.86
N THR A 506 -34.57 -43.44 20.76
CA THR A 506 -34.73 -42.39 21.79
C THR A 506 -33.51 -41.99 22.62
N ASP A 507 -33.09 -40.75 22.32
CA ASP A 507 -32.74 -39.63 23.19
C ASP A 507 -31.62 -39.75 24.24
N SER A 508 -30.61 -38.89 24.08
CA SER A 508 -30.36 -37.83 25.06
C SER A 508 -29.38 -36.81 24.48
N ILE A 509 -29.91 -35.59 24.38
CA ILE A 509 -29.22 -34.32 24.22
C ILE A 509 -28.30 -34.11 25.43
N HIS A 510 -27.19 -33.38 25.23
CA HIS A 510 -26.17 -32.93 26.18
C HIS A 510 -24.83 -33.67 26.15
N ALA A 511 -23.89 -33.15 25.33
CA ALA A 511 -22.50 -32.99 25.75
C ALA A 511 -21.80 -31.89 24.89
N SER A 512 -21.77 -30.69 25.48
CA SER A 512 -20.73 -29.65 25.38
C SER A 512 -20.25 -29.19 23.99
N VAL A 513 -20.90 -28.13 23.51
CA VAL A 513 -20.27 -27.05 22.74
C VAL A 513 -19.35 -26.29 23.70
N THR A 514 -18.08 -26.13 23.33
CA THR A 514 -17.21 -25.09 23.90
C THR A 514 -17.00 -24.03 22.83
N ASP A 515 -17.73 -22.93 23.03
CA ASP A 515 -17.49 -21.54 22.68
C ASP A 515 -16.54 -21.22 21.51
N ALA A 516 -17.16 -20.91 20.36
CA ALA A 516 -16.68 -19.83 19.49
C ALA A 516 -17.49 -18.58 19.83
N SER A 517 -16.84 -17.62 20.48
CA SER A 517 -17.38 -16.32 20.84
C SER A 517 -17.68 -15.47 19.60
N GLN A 518 -18.97 -15.19 19.42
CA GLN A 518 -19.63 -13.97 18.97
C GLN A 518 -18.98 -13.11 17.86
N GLY A 519 -19.74 -13.03 16.77
CA GLY A 519 -19.73 -11.99 15.75
C GLY A 519 -20.93 -12.23 14.83
N ASP A 520 -22.08 -11.67 15.22
CA ASP A 520 -23.33 -11.58 14.45
C ASP A 520 -23.05 -11.04 13.02
N GLU A 521 -23.71 -11.39 11.91
CA GLU A 521 -25.12 -11.67 11.70
C GLU A 521 -25.27 -12.25 10.26
N GLN A 522 -25.71 -13.50 10.14
CA GLN A 522 -26.42 -14.17 9.03
C GLN A 522 -26.27 -15.68 9.23
N GLN A 523 -26.93 -16.18 10.28
CA GLN A 523 -27.17 -17.60 10.45
C GLN A 523 -28.09 -18.06 9.32
N VAL A 524 -27.52 -18.73 8.31
CA VAL A 524 -28.29 -19.66 7.49
C VAL A 524 -28.69 -20.79 8.44
N ASP A 525 -29.99 -20.97 8.62
CA ASP A 525 -30.55 -21.95 9.54
C ASP A 525 -30.18 -23.36 9.06
N MET A 526 -29.15 -23.94 9.69
CA MET A 526 -28.65 -25.27 9.33
C MET A 526 -29.72 -26.35 9.51
N ASP A 527 -30.80 -26.08 10.26
CA ASP A 527 -31.94 -26.97 10.46
C ASP A 527 -32.86 -27.07 9.22
N ASP A 528 -32.87 -26.08 8.32
CA ASP A 528 -33.61 -26.16 7.05
C ASP A 528 -32.91 -27.08 6.03
N ILE A 529 -31.58 -27.22 6.13
CA ILE A 529 -30.80 -28.20 5.34
C ILE A 529 -31.07 -29.65 5.82
N PHE A 530 -31.45 -29.83 7.10
CA PHE A 530 -31.82 -31.14 7.65
C PHE A 530 -33.16 -31.67 7.15
N GLN A 531 -34.06 -30.79 6.69
CA GLN A 531 -35.37 -31.17 6.13
C GLN A 531 -35.27 -31.26 4.60
N GLY A 532 -34.49 -32.24 4.13
CA GLY A 532 -34.26 -32.48 2.71
C GLY A 532 -35.56 -32.53 1.91
N ASN A 533 -35.72 -31.55 1.02
CA ASN A 533 -36.58 -31.58 -0.17
C ASN A 533 -36.31 -30.32 -1.02
N GLU A 534 -35.13 -30.24 -1.63
CA GLU A 534 -34.89 -29.61 -2.95
C GLU A 534 -33.41 -29.82 -3.31
N ILE A 535 -33.08 -31.04 -3.72
CA ILE A 535 -31.74 -31.37 -4.26
C ILE A 535 -31.90 -31.39 -5.78
N THR A 536 -31.36 -30.39 -6.46
CA THR A 536 -31.37 -30.28 -7.92
C THR A 536 -30.43 -31.30 -8.56
N LYS A 537 -30.72 -31.68 -9.82
CA LYS A 537 -29.96 -32.66 -10.65
C LYS A 537 -28.44 -32.45 -10.73
N HIS A 538 -27.91 -31.27 -10.38
CA HIS A 538 -26.48 -30.95 -10.46
C HIS A 538 -25.63 -31.59 -9.34
N LEU A 539 -26.25 -31.97 -8.20
CA LEU A 539 -25.54 -32.53 -7.04
C LEU A 539 -25.39 -34.06 -7.08
N GLU A 540 -26.14 -34.72 -7.95
CA GLU A 540 -26.08 -36.18 -8.16
C GLU A 540 -24.84 -36.62 -8.95
N ASN A 541 -24.21 -35.70 -9.70
CA ASN A 541 -23.07 -35.99 -10.57
C ASN A 541 -21.69 -35.84 -9.89
N ILE A 542 -21.61 -35.48 -8.60
CA ILE A 542 -20.33 -35.37 -7.90
C ILE A 542 -19.89 -36.76 -7.44
N GLN A 543 -18.76 -37.22 -7.97
CA GLN A 543 -18.12 -38.47 -7.58
C GLN A 543 -17.18 -38.23 -6.41
N PHE A 544 -17.49 -38.83 -5.27
CA PHE A 544 -16.68 -38.71 -4.06
C PHE A 544 -15.73 -39.89 -3.90
N ARG A 545 -14.43 -39.59 -3.78
CA ARG A 545 -13.38 -40.60 -3.66
C ARG A 545 -12.48 -40.27 -2.47
N PRO A 546 -11.98 -41.27 -1.72
CA PRO A 546 -10.92 -41.02 -0.75
C PRO A 546 -9.61 -40.69 -1.46
N ILE A 547 -8.79 -39.80 -0.88
CA ILE A 547 -7.57 -39.28 -1.52
C ILE A 547 -6.52 -40.36 -1.83
N ASN A 548 -6.53 -41.46 -1.07
CA ASN A 548 -5.57 -42.56 -1.20
C ASN A 548 -5.69 -43.33 -2.52
N ILE A 549 -6.82 -43.26 -3.23
CA ILE A 549 -6.98 -43.86 -4.56
C ILE A 549 -5.93 -43.32 -5.53
N VAL A 550 -5.71 -42.01 -5.49
CA VAL A 550 -4.73 -41.34 -6.36
C VAL A 550 -3.30 -41.81 -6.04
N GLU A 551 -2.97 -41.88 -4.75
CA GLU A 551 -1.65 -42.36 -4.31
C GLU A 551 -1.43 -43.83 -4.67
N ASN A 552 -2.43 -44.69 -4.49
CA ASN A 552 -2.34 -46.10 -4.84
C ASN A 552 -2.14 -46.32 -6.34
N TYR A 553 -2.85 -45.55 -7.18
CA TYR A 553 -2.69 -45.63 -8.64
C TYR A 553 -1.31 -45.18 -9.09
N PHE A 554 -0.78 -44.09 -8.51
CA PHE A 554 0.60 -43.66 -8.82
C PHE A 554 1.67 -44.61 -8.30
N ASN A 555 1.44 -45.28 -7.15
CA ASN A 555 2.36 -46.33 -6.69
C ASN A 555 2.37 -47.52 -7.67
N TYR A 556 1.19 -47.92 -8.18
CA TYR A 556 1.09 -48.94 -9.24
C TYR A 556 1.84 -48.51 -10.51
N LEU A 557 1.65 -47.28 -10.97
CA LEU A 557 2.37 -46.75 -12.14
C LEU A 557 3.88 -46.60 -11.89
N GLU A 558 4.34 -46.40 -10.66
CA GLU A 558 5.78 -46.34 -10.37
C GLU A 558 6.43 -47.71 -10.52
N ASP A 559 5.69 -48.78 -10.22
CA ASP A 559 6.08 -50.18 -10.40
C ASP A 559 5.95 -50.63 -11.87
N ASP A 560 4.89 -50.20 -12.58
CA ASP A 560 4.60 -50.53 -13.98
C ASP A 560 4.55 -49.26 -14.85
N GLN A 561 5.72 -48.64 -15.03
CA GLN A 561 5.81 -47.31 -15.64
C GLN A 561 5.43 -47.31 -17.13
N PRO A 562 4.59 -46.35 -17.56
CA PRO A 562 4.25 -46.19 -18.97
C PRO A 562 5.49 -45.99 -19.83
N GLU A 563 5.40 -46.36 -21.11
CA GLU A 563 6.56 -46.40 -21.98
C GLU A 563 7.10 -44.99 -22.26
N SER A 564 6.20 -44.04 -22.54
CA SER A 564 6.55 -42.74 -23.08
C SER A 564 5.88 -41.53 -22.39
N SER A 565 4.65 -41.64 -21.90
CA SER A 565 3.93 -40.50 -21.29
C SER A 565 2.80 -40.94 -20.36
N PHE A 566 2.43 -40.09 -19.38
CA PHE A 566 1.16 -40.27 -18.65
C PHE A 566 -0.05 -39.99 -19.53
N GLN A 567 0.13 -39.27 -20.64
CA GLN A 567 -0.96 -38.87 -21.56
C GLN A 567 -1.24 -39.94 -22.63
N GLU A 568 -0.70 -41.15 -22.49
CA GLU A 568 -1.02 -42.29 -23.35
C GLU A 568 -2.49 -42.70 -23.19
N ILE A 569 -3.16 -43.02 -24.30
CA ILE A 569 -4.59 -43.36 -24.31
C ILE A 569 -4.90 -44.53 -23.37
N ASP A 570 -4.07 -45.56 -23.33
CA ASP A 570 -4.28 -46.73 -22.48
C ASP A 570 -4.17 -46.35 -20.99
N VAL A 571 -3.20 -45.51 -20.62
CA VAL A 571 -3.01 -45.00 -19.25
C VAL A 571 -4.17 -44.10 -18.82
N ILE A 572 -4.66 -43.25 -19.73
CA ILE A 572 -5.82 -42.39 -19.49
C ILE A 572 -7.07 -43.24 -19.32
N ASN A 573 -7.24 -44.30 -20.12
CA ASN A 573 -8.37 -45.21 -20.02
C ASN A 573 -8.35 -45.96 -18.68
N ASP A 574 -7.19 -46.48 -18.27
CA ASP A 574 -7.02 -47.15 -16.98
C ASP A 574 -7.29 -46.19 -15.80
N TRP A 575 -6.81 -44.95 -15.89
CA TRP A 575 -7.11 -43.91 -14.91
C TRP A 575 -8.61 -43.59 -14.86
N ASN A 576 -9.26 -43.52 -16.02
CA ASN A 576 -10.69 -43.28 -16.11
C ASN A 576 -11.51 -44.43 -15.51
N LEU A 577 -11.04 -45.68 -15.63
CA LEU A 577 -11.64 -46.84 -14.98
C LEU A 577 -11.52 -46.74 -13.47
N GLU A 578 -10.32 -46.44 -12.95
CA GLU A 578 -10.09 -46.27 -11.50
C GLU A 578 -10.95 -45.15 -10.90
N LEU A 579 -11.19 -44.09 -11.68
CA LEU A 579 -12.10 -43.02 -11.29
C LEU A 579 -13.58 -43.47 -11.28
N SER A 580 -13.97 -44.38 -12.16
CA SER A 580 -15.36 -44.81 -12.41
C SER A 580 -15.82 -46.01 -11.58
N ASP A 581 -14.91 -46.86 -11.11
CA ASP A 581 -15.25 -48.09 -10.39
C ASP A 581 -15.93 -47.80 -9.02
N GLU A 582 -17.08 -48.46 -8.80
CA GLU A 582 -17.81 -48.60 -7.51
C GLU A 582 -17.82 -50.06 -7.04
#